data_AF-A0A847H630-F1
#
_entry.id   AF-A0A847H630-F1
#
_cell.length_a   1.000
_cell.length_b   1.000
_cell.length_c   1.000
_cell.angle_alpha   90.00
_cell.angle_beta   90.00
_cell.angle_gamma   90.00
#
_symmetry.space_group_name_H-M   'P 1'
#
loop_
_entity.id
_entity.type
_entity.pdbx_description
1 polymer ?
#
loop_
_entity_poly.entity_id
_entity_poly.type
_entity_poly.pdbx_seq_one_letter_code
_entity_poly.pdbx_strand_id
1 'polypeptide(L)'
;EEGNYLKLSGFETITTAILTQKEGNSTILHANDIKDLDSCELCRGGKSTKIIFLAQSTADKTWIIKDKIVIGPEFLTENCKQAAFSESRDVKVFTLEDEKTHPVTVAEAPEMPVLDKWQWFKASPEIDFAYDTSSWNYAEENKLDSISNRVYDDYIWYKGIFHGHIDEISINAKHCYAVYINAKQVIYHDCVVYCDGEEVPENITFRIDSHYLNQDGPNEITVLVQNLGFDRGFQNELQIPRGIIFFKTLPEKEIEWQIHGGLTPVNENWTETSAENLDHASDNSYIKLFHSTFEYKKQDDVFNPLLLDLTDLPYERADVFLNGKMIGRHWKVKSPQTLFYLPEGFLENRNIICLVVWDIRPRNVLEKGYETTEKYVKIKIRNIKSFKLVPVSEIV
;
A
#
# COMPACT_ATOMS: atom_id res chain seq x y z
N GLU A 1 4.13 43.17 30.85
CA GLU A 1 3.20 42.31 30.10
C GLU A 1 2.71 43.11 28.90
N GLU A 2 3.33 42.90 27.75
CA GLU A 2 2.82 43.47 26.49
C GLU A 2 1.50 42.77 26.19
N GLY A 3 0.39 43.48 26.38
CA GLY A 3 -0.94 42.89 26.32
C GLY A 3 -1.29 42.39 24.92
N ASN A 4 -1.87 41.20 24.84
CA ASN A 4 -2.53 40.69 23.64
C ASN A 4 -3.83 41.47 23.41
N TYR A 5 -3.75 42.59 22.70
CA TYR A 5 -4.93 43.37 22.30
C TYR A 5 -4.82 43.82 20.84
N LEU A 6 -5.97 43.98 20.20
CA LEU A 6 -6.10 44.57 18.88
C LEU A 6 -6.61 46.00 19.02
N LYS A 7 -5.79 46.98 18.61
CA LYS A 7 -6.15 48.40 18.62
C LYS A 7 -6.62 48.83 17.23
N LEU A 8 -7.91 49.15 17.12
CA LEU A 8 -8.56 49.61 15.90
C LEU A 8 -8.73 51.14 15.94
N SER A 9 -8.26 51.85 14.91
CA SER A 9 -8.31 53.32 14.86
C SER A 9 -8.64 53.84 13.46
N GLY A 10 -9.19 55.05 13.38
CA GLY A 10 -9.50 55.71 12.10
C GLY A 10 -10.76 55.23 11.39
N PHE A 11 -11.68 54.58 12.11
CA PHE A 11 -12.99 54.14 11.61
C PHE A 11 -14.10 55.05 12.16
N GLU A 12 -15.12 55.29 11.35
CA GLU A 12 -16.28 56.13 11.69
C GLU A 12 -17.20 55.40 12.66
N THR A 13 -17.47 54.12 12.38
CA THR A 13 -18.26 53.24 13.23
C THR A 13 -17.59 51.88 13.36
N ILE A 14 -17.66 51.31 14.56
CA ILE A 14 -17.24 49.95 14.88
C ILE A 14 -18.41 49.27 15.56
N THR A 15 -18.97 48.25 14.92
CA THR A 15 -20.08 47.45 15.46
C THR A 15 -19.53 46.10 15.89
N THR A 16 -19.65 45.76 17.18
CA THR A 16 -19.16 44.48 17.70
C THR A 16 -19.92 44.07 18.97
N ALA A 17 -20.09 42.77 19.17
CA ALA A 17 -20.56 42.20 20.42
C ALA A 17 -19.42 41.91 21.42
N ILE A 18 -18.16 42.00 20.96
CA ILE A 18 -16.96 41.80 21.78
C ILE A 18 -16.85 42.96 22.78
N LEU A 19 -16.45 42.67 24.01
CA LEU A 19 -16.16 43.71 25.00
C LEU A 19 -15.04 44.62 24.49
N THR A 20 -15.29 45.93 24.51
CA THR A 20 -14.33 46.92 24.00
C THR A 20 -14.01 47.98 25.04
N GLN A 21 -12.80 48.51 24.96
CA GLN A 21 -12.38 49.69 25.69
C GLN A 21 -12.07 50.83 24.72
N LYS A 22 -12.62 52.03 24.97
CA LYS A 22 -12.29 53.22 24.18
C LYS A 22 -11.05 53.91 24.75
N GLU A 23 -10.11 54.25 23.87
CA GLU A 23 -8.91 55.02 24.20
C GLU A 23 -8.68 56.10 23.12
N GLY A 24 -9.10 57.33 23.40
CA GLY A 24 -9.13 58.41 22.41
C GLY A 24 -10.00 58.05 21.19
N ASN A 25 -9.43 58.17 19.99
CA ASN A 25 -10.09 57.78 18.73
C ASN A 25 -9.89 56.30 18.37
N SER A 26 -9.43 55.48 19.32
CA SER A 26 -9.20 54.05 19.11
C SER A 26 -10.18 53.20 19.93
N THR A 27 -10.47 52.01 19.42
CA THR A 27 -11.20 50.94 20.11
C THR A 27 -10.24 49.78 20.32
N ILE A 28 -10.10 49.35 21.57
CA ILE A 28 -9.24 48.23 21.96
C ILE A 28 -10.12 47.00 22.18
N LEU A 29 -9.77 45.92 21.50
CA LEU A 29 -10.31 44.58 21.69
C LEU A 29 -9.27 43.76 22.46
N HIS A 30 -9.60 43.28 23.65
CA HIS A 30 -8.71 42.42 24.43
C HIS A 30 -8.82 40.99 23.92
N ALA A 31 -7.69 40.32 23.62
CA ALA A 31 -7.72 39.00 23.01
C ALA A 31 -8.43 37.94 23.87
N ASN A 32 -8.40 38.09 25.20
CA ASN A 32 -9.06 37.17 26.13
C ASN A 32 -10.59 37.24 26.07
N ASP A 33 -11.14 38.33 25.53
CA ASP A 33 -12.59 38.53 25.38
C ASP A 33 -13.10 38.11 23.99
N ILE A 34 -12.19 37.82 23.06
CA ILE A 34 -12.52 37.38 21.69
C ILE A 34 -12.73 35.86 21.70
N LYS A 35 -13.94 35.45 21.33
CA LYS A 35 -14.30 34.04 21.14
C LYS A 35 -14.20 33.66 19.67
N ASP A 36 -14.12 32.36 19.43
CA ASP A 36 -14.19 31.82 18.09
C ASP A 36 -15.51 32.20 17.41
N LEU A 37 -15.42 32.64 16.15
CA LEU A 37 -16.53 33.17 15.33
C LEU A 37 -17.11 34.50 15.81
N ASP A 38 -16.51 35.16 16.80
CA ASP A 38 -16.83 36.56 17.06
C ASP A 38 -16.48 37.40 15.83
N SER A 39 -17.20 38.50 15.62
CA SER A 39 -16.92 39.40 14.52
C SER A 39 -17.10 40.87 14.91
N CYS A 40 -16.40 41.73 14.20
CA CYS A 40 -16.62 43.17 14.25
C CYS A 40 -16.71 43.75 12.84
N GLU A 41 -17.55 44.76 12.68
CA GLU A 41 -17.73 45.48 11.43
C GLU A 41 -17.19 46.90 11.58
N LEU A 42 -16.36 47.31 10.63
CA LEU A 42 -15.65 48.59 10.61
C LEU A 42 -16.10 49.39 9.39
N CYS A 43 -16.61 50.61 9.60
CA CYS A 43 -17.02 51.48 8.50
C CYS A 43 -16.11 52.70 8.37
N ARG A 44 -15.73 53.05 7.14
CA ARG A 44 -14.99 54.29 6.81
C ARG A 44 -15.29 54.74 5.39
N GLY A 45 -15.68 55.99 5.21
CA GLY A 45 -15.94 56.57 3.89
C GLY A 45 -17.01 55.83 3.11
N GLY A 46 -18.05 55.35 3.81
CA GLY A 46 -19.14 54.57 3.22
C GLY A 46 -18.77 53.13 2.80
N LYS A 47 -17.56 52.65 3.12
CA LYS A 47 -17.17 51.24 2.92
C LYS A 47 -17.19 50.50 4.25
N SER A 48 -17.66 49.26 4.22
CA SER A 48 -17.64 48.34 5.37
C SER A 48 -16.53 47.30 5.23
N THR A 49 -15.95 46.89 6.35
CA THR A 49 -15.01 45.77 6.47
C THR A 49 -15.42 44.94 7.68
N LYS A 50 -15.83 43.69 7.44
CA LYS A 50 -16.12 42.72 8.50
C LYS A 50 -14.88 41.90 8.81
N ILE A 51 -14.50 41.87 10.08
CA ILE A 51 -13.43 41.01 10.60
C ILE A 51 -14.10 39.89 11.39
N ILE A 52 -13.76 38.66 11.06
CA ILE A 52 -14.21 37.46 11.78
C ILE A 52 -12.98 36.87 12.48
N PHE A 53 -13.09 36.65 13.78
CA PHE A 53 -12.02 36.07 14.59
C PHE A 53 -12.19 34.56 14.64
N LEU A 54 -11.16 33.83 14.22
CA LEU A 54 -11.19 32.37 14.16
C LEU A 54 -10.12 31.79 15.09
N ALA A 55 -10.50 30.80 15.89
CA ALA A 55 -9.56 29.90 16.50
C ALA A 55 -8.87 29.05 15.44
N GLN A 56 -7.64 28.61 15.69
CA GLN A 56 -6.85 27.84 14.72
C GLN A 56 -7.62 26.60 14.21
N SER A 57 -8.25 25.83 15.09
CA SER A 57 -9.03 24.63 14.73
C SER A 57 -10.22 24.92 13.81
N THR A 58 -10.74 26.15 13.83
CA THR A 58 -11.87 26.60 13.00
C THR A 58 -11.36 27.19 11.70
N ALA A 59 -10.25 27.93 11.74
CA ALA A 59 -9.53 28.40 10.56
C ALA A 59 -9.08 27.23 9.66
N ASP A 60 -8.60 26.13 10.26
CA ASP A 60 -8.21 24.89 9.54
C ASP A 60 -9.40 24.21 8.81
N LYS A 61 -10.64 24.56 9.19
CA LYS A 61 -11.90 24.08 8.58
C LYS A 61 -12.67 25.19 7.86
N THR A 62 -11.97 26.26 7.49
CA THR A 62 -12.53 27.41 6.79
C THR A 62 -12.09 27.43 5.33
N TRP A 63 -13.05 27.55 4.43
CA TRP A 63 -12.85 27.46 3.00
C TRP A 63 -13.35 28.74 2.33
N ILE A 64 -12.61 29.23 1.33
CA ILE A 64 -13.05 30.34 0.50
C ILE A 64 -13.59 29.75 -0.81
N ILE A 65 -14.89 29.88 -1.04
CA ILE A 65 -15.57 29.35 -2.22
C ILE A 65 -16.19 30.53 -2.97
N LYS A 66 -15.58 30.89 -4.10
CA LYS A 66 -15.88 32.12 -4.86
C LYS A 66 -15.72 33.36 -3.96
N ASP A 67 -16.81 34.02 -3.62
CA ASP A 67 -16.92 35.24 -2.83
C ASP A 67 -17.44 34.98 -1.40
N LYS A 68 -17.48 33.70 -0.98
CA LYS A 68 -18.07 33.27 0.29
C LYS A 68 -17.04 32.56 1.17
N ILE A 69 -17.16 32.77 2.48
CA ILE A 69 -16.38 32.06 3.49
C ILE A 69 -17.27 30.98 4.09
N VAL A 70 -16.86 29.72 3.97
CA VAL A 70 -17.61 28.55 4.43
C VAL A 70 -16.83 27.90 5.56
N ILE A 71 -17.42 27.86 6.75
CA ILE A 71 -16.80 27.34 7.97
C ILE A 71 -17.54 26.10 8.42
N GLY A 72 -16.82 24.98 8.58
CA GLY A 72 -17.40 23.73 9.05
C GLY A 72 -16.92 22.47 8.32
N PRO A 73 -16.80 22.45 6.97
CA PRO A 73 -16.32 21.27 6.25
C PRO A 73 -14.92 20.83 6.71
N GLU A 74 -14.70 19.52 6.86
CA GLU A 74 -13.38 18.99 7.20
C GLU A 74 -12.43 19.03 6.00
N PHE A 75 -12.97 18.78 4.82
CA PHE A 75 -12.30 19.03 3.55
C PHE A 75 -13.31 19.24 2.43
N LEU A 76 -12.84 19.77 1.30
CA LEU A 76 -13.58 19.83 0.04
C LEU A 76 -13.01 18.80 -0.94
N THR A 77 -13.89 18.12 -1.69
CA THR A 77 -13.48 17.20 -2.76
C THR A 77 -13.07 17.96 -4.02
N GLU A 78 -12.61 17.24 -5.05
CA GLU A 78 -12.07 17.80 -6.28
C GLU A 78 -12.90 18.96 -6.86
N ASN A 79 -12.24 20.11 -7.06
CA ASN A 79 -12.83 21.36 -7.56
C ASN A 79 -13.95 21.94 -6.67
N CYS A 80 -13.92 21.70 -5.36
CA CYS A 80 -14.92 22.22 -4.41
C CYS A 80 -16.36 21.82 -4.77
N LYS A 81 -16.55 20.62 -5.33
CA LYS A 81 -17.89 20.13 -5.71
C LYS A 81 -18.68 19.62 -4.51
N GLN A 82 -18.02 18.94 -3.57
CA GLN A 82 -18.64 18.43 -2.36
C GLN A 82 -17.81 18.81 -1.12
N ALA A 83 -18.50 18.97 0.00
CA ALA A 83 -17.94 19.22 1.32
C ALA A 83 -18.08 17.96 2.17
N ALA A 84 -17.02 17.59 2.89
CA ALA A 84 -16.96 16.40 3.71
C ALA A 84 -17.19 16.69 5.20
N PHE A 85 -18.05 15.90 5.83
CA PHE A 85 -18.42 16.02 7.23
C PHE A 85 -18.39 14.66 7.92
N SER A 86 -17.68 14.53 9.02
CA SER A 86 -17.67 13.28 9.79
C SER A 86 -18.71 13.22 10.90
N GLU A 87 -19.35 14.34 11.21
CA GLU A 87 -20.36 14.47 12.26
C GLU A 87 -21.35 15.57 11.89
N SER A 88 -22.57 15.47 12.43
CA SER A 88 -23.60 16.49 12.25
C SER A 88 -23.16 17.80 12.88
N ARG A 89 -23.25 18.90 12.13
CA ARG A 89 -22.88 20.25 12.61
C ARG A 89 -23.56 21.33 11.79
N ASP A 90 -23.59 22.52 12.36
CA ASP A 90 -24.00 23.73 11.67
C ASP A 90 -22.84 24.29 10.86
N VAL A 91 -23.06 24.51 9.57
CA VAL A 91 -22.11 25.13 8.65
C VAL A 91 -22.44 26.61 8.55
N LYS A 92 -21.44 27.46 8.78
CA LYS A 92 -21.61 28.90 8.63
C LYS A 92 -21.11 29.37 7.27
N VAL A 93 -21.95 30.12 6.58
CA VAL A 93 -21.62 30.76 5.30
C VAL A 93 -21.68 32.26 5.52
N PHE A 94 -20.54 32.92 5.35
CA PHE A 94 -20.44 34.37 5.42
C PHE A 94 -20.29 34.94 4.03
N THR A 95 -21.09 35.96 3.75
CA THR A 95 -20.85 36.93 2.68
C THR A 95 -20.42 38.25 3.31
N LEU A 96 -20.18 39.27 2.48
CA LEU A 96 -20.00 40.64 2.98
C LEU A 96 -21.26 41.20 3.66
N GLU A 97 -22.45 40.69 3.31
CA GLU A 97 -23.74 41.28 3.72
C GLU A 97 -24.46 40.43 4.77
N ASP A 98 -24.28 39.11 4.74
CA ASP A 98 -25.03 38.17 5.56
C ASP A 98 -24.16 37.05 6.18
N GLU A 99 -24.73 36.45 7.22
CA GLU A 99 -24.28 35.19 7.80
C GLU A 99 -25.47 34.23 7.74
N LYS A 100 -25.26 33.05 7.15
CA LYS A 100 -26.25 31.97 7.10
C LYS A 100 -25.71 30.75 7.81
N THR A 101 -26.61 30.05 8.49
CA THR A 101 -26.33 28.78 9.14
C THR A 101 -27.09 27.67 8.42
N HIS A 102 -26.36 26.67 7.96
CA HIS A 102 -26.89 25.51 7.26
C HIS A 102 -26.64 24.25 8.11
N PRO A 103 -27.69 23.63 8.68
CA PRO A 103 -27.50 22.40 9.44
C PRO A 103 -27.16 21.26 8.49
N VAL A 104 -26.07 20.54 8.77
CA VAL A 104 -25.69 19.32 8.07
C VAL A 104 -25.87 18.14 9.00
N THR A 105 -26.64 17.14 8.57
CA THR A 105 -26.82 15.88 9.28
C THR A 105 -25.97 14.79 8.64
N VAL A 106 -25.14 14.15 9.44
CA VAL A 106 -24.36 12.98 9.05
C VAL A 106 -25.10 11.74 9.53
N ALA A 107 -25.42 10.84 8.60
CA ALA A 107 -26.04 9.56 8.93
C ALA A 107 -25.05 8.65 9.68
N GLU A 108 -25.55 7.55 10.25
CA GLU A 108 -24.69 6.52 10.83
C GLU A 108 -23.68 6.01 9.80
N ALA A 109 -22.48 5.67 10.28
CA ALA A 109 -21.43 5.16 9.42
C ALA A 109 -21.89 3.90 8.69
N PRO A 110 -21.51 3.73 7.41
CA PRO A 110 -21.86 2.51 6.67
C PRO A 110 -21.30 1.28 7.37
N GLU A 111 -22.02 0.17 7.25
CA GLU A 111 -21.55 -1.12 7.75
C GLU A 111 -20.21 -1.48 7.11
N MET A 112 -19.28 -1.95 7.94
CA MET A 112 -17.94 -2.31 7.48
C MET A 112 -18.00 -3.63 6.72
N PRO A 113 -17.34 -3.72 5.55
CA PRO A 113 -17.25 -4.98 4.84
C PRO A 113 -16.53 -6.02 5.69
N VAL A 114 -17.06 -7.24 5.68
CA VAL A 114 -16.49 -8.39 6.36
C VAL A 114 -15.90 -9.31 5.29
N LEU A 115 -14.66 -9.74 5.52
CA LEU A 115 -14.00 -10.72 4.67
C LEU A 115 -14.67 -12.09 4.86
N ASP A 116 -14.95 -12.76 3.75
CA ASP A 116 -15.40 -14.14 3.73
C ASP A 116 -14.31 -15.09 4.26
N LYS A 117 -14.67 -16.37 4.39
CA LYS A 117 -13.71 -17.40 4.78
C LYS A 117 -12.54 -17.43 3.79
N TRP A 118 -11.33 -17.32 4.34
CA TRP A 118 -10.09 -17.47 3.56
C TRP A 118 -9.96 -18.89 3.01
N GLN A 119 -9.59 -19.00 1.75
CA GLN A 119 -9.08 -20.23 1.16
C GLN A 119 -7.61 -20.03 0.78
N TRP A 120 -6.88 -21.12 0.59
CA TRP A 120 -5.47 -21.04 0.25
C TRP A 120 -5.05 -22.16 -0.69
N PHE A 121 -4.01 -21.90 -1.46
CA PHE A 121 -3.47 -22.82 -2.46
C PHE A 121 -1.94 -22.78 -2.45
N LYS A 122 -1.34 -23.84 -2.96
CA LYS A 122 0.10 -23.87 -3.29
C LYS A 122 0.31 -23.13 -4.61
N ALA A 123 1.28 -22.22 -4.67
CA ALA A 123 1.41 -21.25 -5.76
C ALA A 123 2.84 -21.17 -6.33
N SER A 124 3.44 -22.33 -6.58
CA SER A 124 4.77 -22.43 -7.17
C SER A 124 4.98 -23.74 -7.96
N PRO A 125 4.11 -24.06 -8.93
CA PRO A 125 4.27 -25.25 -9.77
C PRO A 125 5.61 -25.29 -10.51
N GLU A 126 6.23 -24.13 -10.76
CA GLU A 126 7.50 -23.98 -11.46
C GLU A 126 8.65 -24.76 -10.80
N ILE A 127 8.57 -24.97 -9.47
CA ILE A 127 9.53 -25.74 -8.67
C ILE A 127 9.39 -27.25 -8.92
N ASP A 128 8.23 -27.72 -9.37
CA ASP A 128 7.98 -29.15 -9.56
C ASP A 128 8.75 -29.64 -10.79
N PHE A 129 9.42 -30.80 -10.64
CA PHE A 129 10.28 -31.36 -11.70
C PHE A 129 9.53 -31.65 -13.01
N ALA A 130 8.23 -31.96 -12.90
CA ALA A 130 7.37 -32.28 -14.05
C ALA A 130 6.71 -31.03 -14.69
N TYR A 131 6.99 -29.83 -14.18
CA TYR A 131 6.39 -28.61 -14.71
C TYR A 131 6.88 -28.31 -16.13
N ASP A 132 5.91 -28.08 -17.02
CA ASP A 132 6.17 -27.79 -18.43
C ASP A 132 6.62 -26.34 -18.64
N THR A 133 7.90 -26.16 -18.98
CA THR A 133 8.51 -24.87 -19.31
C THR A 133 8.61 -24.61 -20.81
N SER A 134 7.89 -25.35 -21.66
CA SER A 134 7.94 -25.16 -23.12
C SER A 134 7.49 -23.76 -23.57
N SER A 135 6.72 -23.05 -22.76
CA SER A 135 6.28 -21.67 -22.99
C SER A 135 7.30 -20.62 -22.50
N TRP A 136 8.35 -21.00 -21.79
CA TRP A 136 9.34 -20.08 -21.25
C TRP A 136 10.35 -19.68 -22.30
N ASN A 137 10.90 -18.47 -22.14
CA ASN A 137 11.99 -18.02 -23.00
C ASN A 137 13.30 -18.66 -22.55
N TYR A 138 14.18 -18.96 -23.50
CA TYR A 138 15.57 -19.24 -23.16
C TYR A 138 16.27 -17.94 -22.76
N ALA A 139 17.09 -18.00 -21.72
CA ALA A 139 17.87 -16.86 -21.28
C ALA A 139 18.99 -16.55 -22.29
N GLU A 140 19.32 -15.27 -22.46
CA GLU A 140 20.46 -14.84 -23.28
C GLU A 140 21.76 -15.46 -22.77
N GLU A 141 22.60 -15.92 -23.70
CA GLU A 141 23.85 -16.59 -23.36
C GLU A 141 24.76 -15.68 -22.50
N ASN A 142 25.22 -16.19 -21.36
CA ASN A 142 26.03 -15.48 -20.37
C ASN A 142 25.37 -14.26 -19.70
N LYS A 143 24.05 -14.06 -19.86
CA LYS A 143 23.31 -12.96 -19.21
C LYS A 143 21.99 -13.46 -18.63
N LEU A 144 22.03 -13.82 -17.35
CA LEU A 144 20.84 -14.26 -16.61
C LEU A 144 20.08 -13.12 -15.94
N ASP A 145 20.48 -11.86 -16.17
CA ASP A 145 19.75 -10.74 -15.59
C ASP A 145 18.44 -10.48 -16.33
N SER A 146 17.46 -9.98 -15.60
CA SER A 146 16.10 -9.81 -16.11
C SER A 146 16.00 -8.72 -17.18
N ILE A 147 16.88 -7.70 -17.15
CA ILE A 147 16.86 -6.59 -18.12
C ILE A 147 17.31 -7.10 -19.50
N SER A 148 18.42 -7.84 -19.56
CA SER A 148 18.91 -8.45 -20.80
C SER A 148 17.86 -9.38 -21.40
N ASN A 149 17.11 -10.09 -20.55
CA ASN A 149 16.05 -11.01 -20.97
C ASN A 149 14.67 -10.36 -21.15
N ARG A 150 14.54 -9.04 -20.97
CA ARG A 150 13.28 -8.28 -21.07
C ARG A 150 12.16 -8.81 -20.16
N VAL A 151 12.53 -9.30 -18.99
CA VAL A 151 11.61 -9.73 -17.93
C VAL A 151 11.62 -8.67 -16.83
N TYR A 152 10.46 -8.06 -16.58
CA TYR A 152 10.35 -6.90 -15.68
C TYR A 152 9.42 -7.15 -14.49
N ASP A 153 8.92 -8.37 -14.36
CA ASP A 153 8.02 -8.81 -13.30
C ASP A 153 8.68 -8.78 -11.92
N ASP A 154 7.83 -8.69 -10.90
CA ASP A 154 8.23 -8.71 -9.49
C ASP A 154 8.74 -10.09 -9.07
N TYR A 155 8.31 -11.16 -9.73
CA TYR A 155 8.78 -12.52 -9.49
C TYR A 155 9.36 -13.05 -10.80
N ILE A 156 10.54 -13.65 -10.71
CA ILE A 156 11.27 -14.12 -11.88
C ILE A 156 11.77 -15.52 -11.59
N TRP A 157 11.35 -16.45 -12.43
CA TRP A 157 11.78 -17.83 -12.38
C TRP A 157 12.91 -18.08 -13.36
N TYR A 158 13.87 -18.88 -12.91
CA TYR A 158 14.93 -19.44 -13.74
C TYR A 158 14.90 -20.94 -13.56
N LYS A 159 14.96 -21.69 -14.65
CA LYS A 159 14.96 -23.15 -14.61
C LYS A 159 16.02 -23.70 -15.54
N GLY A 160 16.79 -24.67 -15.08
CA GLY A 160 17.86 -25.28 -15.85
C GLY A 160 18.02 -26.75 -15.53
N ILE A 161 18.40 -27.53 -16.53
CA ILE A 161 18.67 -28.96 -16.41
C ILE A 161 20.18 -29.20 -16.51
N PHE A 162 20.70 -30.11 -15.68
CA PHE A 162 22.10 -30.52 -15.71
C PHE A 162 22.25 -32.03 -15.44
N HIS A 163 23.41 -32.59 -15.79
CA HIS A 163 23.72 -34.00 -15.58
C HIS A 163 24.90 -34.21 -14.61
N GLY A 164 24.82 -35.29 -13.83
CA GLY A 164 25.80 -35.63 -12.79
C GLY A 164 25.63 -34.80 -11.52
N HIS A 165 26.70 -34.71 -10.72
CA HIS A 165 26.65 -34.01 -9.43
C HIS A 165 27.15 -32.56 -9.49
N ILE A 166 26.65 -31.74 -8.56
CA ILE A 166 27.17 -30.44 -8.18
C ILE A 166 27.42 -30.50 -6.67
N ASP A 167 28.61 -30.14 -6.22
CA ASP A 167 28.99 -30.09 -4.81
C ASP A 167 28.71 -28.70 -4.20
N GLU A 168 28.81 -27.65 -5.00
CA GLU A 168 28.71 -26.26 -4.55
C GLU A 168 28.11 -25.36 -5.61
N ILE A 169 27.31 -24.38 -5.16
CA ILE A 169 26.76 -23.30 -5.99
C ILE A 169 27.22 -21.96 -5.40
N SER A 170 27.71 -21.08 -6.27
CA SER A 170 27.92 -19.66 -5.98
C SER A 170 26.94 -18.83 -6.80
N ILE A 171 26.12 -18.03 -6.14
CA ILE A 171 25.07 -17.22 -6.76
C ILE A 171 25.08 -15.80 -6.22
N ASN A 172 24.82 -14.83 -7.11
CA ASN A 172 24.45 -13.47 -6.77
C ASN A 172 23.15 -13.16 -7.50
N ALA A 173 22.08 -12.94 -6.74
CA ALA A 173 20.82 -12.49 -7.27
C ALA A 173 20.30 -11.33 -6.42
N LYS A 174 19.68 -10.37 -7.09
CA LYS A 174 19.26 -9.11 -6.46
C LYS A 174 17.97 -9.28 -5.66
N HIS A 175 17.86 -8.54 -4.56
CA HIS A 175 16.75 -8.59 -3.61
C HIS A 175 16.58 -9.94 -2.90
N CYS A 176 15.50 -10.67 -3.15
CA CYS A 176 15.19 -11.89 -2.40
C CYS A 176 15.19 -13.07 -3.35
N TYR A 177 15.82 -14.19 -3.00
CA TYR A 177 15.84 -15.37 -3.87
C TYR A 177 15.88 -16.69 -3.10
N ALA A 178 15.38 -17.74 -3.73
CA ALA A 178 15.51 -19.12 -3.28
C ALA A 178 16.03 -20.00 -4.42
N VAL A 179 16.83 -21.00 -4.08
CA VAL A 179 17.29 -22.03 -5.02
C VAL A 179 16.71 -23.36 -4.60
N TYR A 180 16.25 -24.10 -5.60
CA TYR A 180 15.65 -25.42 -5.48
C TYR A 180 16.43 -26.39 -6.37
N ILE A 181 16.72 -27.58 -5.85
CA ILE A 181 17.29 -28.69 -6.59
C ILE A 181 16.28 -29.84 -6.55
N ASN A 182 15.82 -30.30 -7.72
CA ASN A 182 14.82 -31.36 -7.85
C ASN A 182 13.61 -31.15 -6.91
N ALA A 183 12.96 -29.99 -7.03
CA ALA A 183 11.84 -29.54 -6.19
C ALA A 183 12.13 -29.35 -4.68
N LYS A 184 13.38 -29.46 -4.22
CA LYS A 184 13.76 -29.24 -2.82
C LYS A 184 14.53 -27.95 -2.67
N GLN A 185 14.03 -27.06 -1.82
CA GLN A 185 14.75 -25.83 -1.50
C GLN A 185 16.08 -26.13 -0.79
N VAL A 186 17.17 -25.60 -1.33
CA VAL A 186 18.53 -25.74 -0.79
C VAL A 186 18.99 -24.47 -0.08
N ILE A 187 18.55 -23.30 -0.54
CA ILE A 187 18.82 -22.01 0.11
C ILE A 187 17.67 -21.04 -0.09
N TYR A 188 17.60 -20.09 0.83
CA TYR A 188 16.88 -18.84 0.67
C TYR A 188 17.75 -17.70 1.20
N HIS A 189 17.72 -16.56 0.51
CA HIS A 189 18.53 -15.41 0.86
C HIS A 189 17.80 -14.09 0.61
N ASP A 190 18.14 -13.10 1.43
CA ASP A 190 17.57 -11.75 1.41
C ASP A 190 18.67 -10.70 1.30
N CYS A 191 19.07 -10.39 0.07
CA CYS A 191 19.99 -9.31 -0.25
C CYS A 191 19.26 -7.96 -0.28
N VAL A 192 19.14 -7.32 0.89
CA VAL A 192 18.58 -5.96 1.00
C VAL A 192 19.51 -5.06 1.82
N VAL A 193 20.81 -5.35 1.76
CA VAL A 193 21.82 -4.61 2.50
C VAL A 193 22.23 -3.40 1.66
N TYR A 194 22.06 -2.23 2.25
CA TYR A 194 22.52 -0.97 1.68
C TYR A 194 23.69 -0.43 2.51
N CYS A 195 24.74 0.00 1.83
CA CYS A 195 25.88 0.68 2.43
C CYS A 195 26.08 2.01 1.71
N ASP A 196 26.05 3.12 2.46
CA ASP A 196 26.20 4.48 1.93
C ASP A 196 25.20 4.84 0.79
N GLY A 197 24.00 4.24 0.82
CA GLY A 197 22.94 4.48 -0.16
C GLY A 197 23.01 3.57 -1.40
N GLU A 198 24.05 2.74 -1.51
CA GLU A 198 24.22 1.77 -2.59
C GLU A 198 23.87 0.36 -2.12
N GLU A 199 23.22 -0.41 -2.99
CA GLU A 199 22.92 -1.81 -2.73
C GLU A 199 24.20 -2.65 -2.86
N VAL A 200 24.58 -3.37 -1.80
CA VAL A 200 25.80 -4.16 -1.80
C VAL A 200 25.56 -5.49 -2.54
N PRO A 201 26.32 -5.81 -3.61
CA PRO A 201 26.22 -7.11 -4.25
C PRO A 201 26.76 -8.20 -3.32
N GLU A 202 25.96 -9.25 -3.07
CA GLU A 202 26.36 -10.37 -2.22
C GLU A 202 26.50 -11.64 -3.05
N ASN A 203 27.71 -12.21 -3.07
CA ASN A 203 27.97 -13.52 -3.65
C ASN A 203 27.83 -14.58 -2.55
N ILE A 204 26.75 -15.35 -2.59
CA ILE A 204 26.51 -16.42 -1.63
C ILE A 204 26.98 -17.75 -2.22
N THR A 205 27.81 -18.47 -1.46
CA THR A 205 28.31 -19.79 -1.84
C THR A 205 27.84 -20.81 -0.81
N PHE A 206 27.27 -21.91 -1.28
CA PHE A 206 26.74 -22.96 -0.42
C PHE A 206 26.89 -24.34 -1.06
N ARG A 207 27.06 -25.36 -0.22
CA ARG A 207 27.20 -26.74 -0.65
C ARG A 207 25.85 -27.40 -0.91
N ILE A 208 25.82 -28.27 -1.90
CA ILE A 208 24.66 -29.09 -2.24
C ILE A 208 24.83 -30.46 -1.61
N ASP A 209 23.81 -30.87 -0.86
CA ASP A 209 23.80 -32.22 -0.33
C ASP A 209 23.43 -33.22 -1.44
N SER A 210 24.31 -34.19 -1.66
CA SER A 210 24.17 -35.24 -2.67
C SER A 210 22.83 -36.01 -2.62
N HIS A 211 22.13 -36.05 -1.47
CA HIS A 211 20.81 -36.69 -1.39
C HIS A 211 19.68 -35.90 -2.07
N TYR A 212 19.95 -34.65 -2.49
CA TYR A 212 19.05 -33.90 -3.35
C TYR A 212 19.24 -34.23 -4.83
N LEU A 213 20.31 -34.93 -5.19
CA LEU A 213 20.69 -35.19 -6.58
C LEU A 213 20.29 -36.60 -7.03
N ASN A 214 19.75 -36.69 -8.24
CA ASN A 214 19.62 -37.92 -9.00
C ASN A 214 21.01 -38.38 -9.45
N GLN A 215 21.40 -39.58 -9.07
CA GLN A 215 22.72 -40.14 -9.39
C GLN A 215 22.83 -40.55 -10.87
N ASP A 216 21.77 -41.14 -11.41
CA ASP A 216 21.75 -41.78 -12.73
C ASP A 216 20.89 -41.03 -13.77
N GLY A 217 20.42 -39.82 -13.42
CA GLY A 217 19.44 -39.07 -14.22
C GLY A 217 19.76 -37.58 -14.35
N PRO A 218 18.93 -36.84 -15.11
CA PRO A 218 18.98 -35.39 -15.10
C PRO A 218 18.63 -34.85 -13.71
N ASN A 219 19.25 -33.74 -13.38
CA ASN A 219 18.94 -32.91 -12.23
C ASN A 219 18.40 -31.58 -12.72
N GLU A 220 17.54 -30.98 -11.92
CA GLU A 220 16.95 -29.68 -12.17
C GLU A 220 17.39 -28.70 -11.10
N ILE A 221 17.72 -27.49 -11.54
CA ILE A 221 17.84 -26.32 -10.70
C ILE A 221 16.76 -25.31 -11.06
N THR A 222 16.02 -24.88 -10.05
CA THR A 222 15.04 -23.80 -10.15
C THR A 222 15.45 -22.67 -9.22
N VAL A 223 15.44 -21.43 -9.69
CA VAL A 223 15.71 -20.25 -8.89
C VAL A 223 14.51 -19.32 -8.99
N LEU A 224 13.97 -18.92 -7.84
CA LEU A 224 13.00 -17.83 -7.76
C LEU A 224 13.71 -16.59 -7.27
N VAL A 225 13.55 -15.48 -7.99
CA VAL A 225 13.98 -14.14 -7.54
C VAL A 225 12.74 -13.25 -7.41
N GLN A 226 12.53 -12.62 -6.25
CA GLN A 226 11.57 -11.54 -6.09
C GLN A 226 12.28 -10.21 -6.25
N ASN A 227 12.00 -9.53 -7.35
CA ASN A 227 12.41 -8.17 -7.64
C ASN A 227 11.53 -7.15 -6.90
N LEU A 228 12.12 -6.30 -6.07
CA LEU A 228 11.44 -5.24 -5.33
C LEU A 228 11.33 -3.92 -6.11
N GLY A 229 11.73 -3.92 -7.38
CA GLY A 229 11.62 -2.80 -8.31
C GLY A 229 12.96 -2.32 -8.85
N PHE A 230 12.88 -1.40 -9.80
CA PHE A 230 14.03 -0.76 -10.44
C PHE A 230 14.36 0.58 -9.81
N ASP A 231 15.63 0.96 -9.86
CA ASP A 231 16.08 2.26 -9.42
C ASP A 231 15.43 3.38 -10.25
N ARG A 232 15.10 4.50 -9.59
CA ARG A 232 14.49 5.66 -10.26
C ARG A 232 15.49 6.57 -10.98
N GLY A 233 16.79 6.24 -10.95
CA GLY A 233 17.83 6.97 -11.68
C GLY A 233 18.32 8.27 -11.03
N PHE A 234 17.96 8.54 -9.77
CA PHE A 234 18.40 9.78 -9.09
C PHE A 234 19.86 9.74 -8.61
N GLN A 235 20.32 8.56 -8.19
CA GLN A 235 21.67 8.32 -7.66
C GLN A 235 22.34 7.12 -8.35
N ASN A 236 21.53 6.12 -8.71
CA ASN A 236 21.97 4.89 -9.33
C ASN A 236 21.77 4.91 -10.85
N GLU A 237 22.55 4.10 -11.57
CA GLU A 237 22.29 3.86 -12.99
C GLU A 237 20.92 3.20 -13.19
N LEU A 238 20.14 3.66 -14.16
CA LEU A 238 18.81 3.08 -14.47
C LEU A 238 18.88 1.62 -14.94
N GLN A 239 20.08 1.17 -15.34
CA GLN A 239 20.31 -0.14 -15.94
C GLN A 239 20.98 -1.12 -14.97
N ILE A 240 20.92 -0.88 -13.65
CA ILE A 240 21.43 -1.88 -12.70
C ILE A 240 20.63 -3.18 -12.90
N PRO A 241 21.30 -4.29 -13.26
CA PRO A 241 20.63 -5.53 -13.58
C PRO A 241 19.87 -6.07 -12.37
N ARG A 242 18.76 -6.78 -12.63
CA ARG A 242 17.94 -7.48 -11.63
C ARG A 242 17.91 -8.97 -11.96
N GLY A 243 17.42 -9.82 -11.06
CA GLY A 243 17.46 -11.26 -11.28
C GLY A 243 18.81 -11.87 -10.89
N ILE A 244 19.25 -12.90 -11.62
CA ILE A 244 20.55 -13.56 -11.38
C ILE A 244 21.65 -12.77 -12.09
N ILE A 245 22.59 -12.23 -11.32
CA ILE A 245 23.72 -11.44 -11.82
C ILE A 245 24.94 -12.33 -12.06
N PHE A 246 25.12 -13.33 -11.19
CA PHE A 246 26.21 -14.28 -11.27
C PHE A 246 25.73 -15.65 -10.82
N PHE A 247 26.15 -16.70 -11.52
CA PHE A 247 25.87 -18.08 -11.17
C PHE A 247 27.04 -18.97 -11.59
N LYS A 248 27.51 -19.81 -10.67
CA LYS A 248 28.58 -20.78 -10.92
C LYS A 248 28.37 -22.04 -10.09
N THR A 249 28.80 -23.18 -10.62
CA THR A 249 28.78 -24.48 -9.93
C THR A 249 30.20 -25.03 -9.76
N LEU A 250 30.36 -25.93 -8.78
CA LEU A 250 31.55 -26.78 -8.64
C LEU A 250 31.11 -28.25 -8.47
N PRO A 251 31.58 -29.20 -9.29
CA PRO A 251 32.29 -28.96 -10.55
C PRO A 251 31.46 -28.08 -11.50
N GLU A 252 32.14 -27.43 -12.45
CA GLU A 252 31.48 -26.56 -13.42
C GLU A 252 30.55 -27.38 -14.33
N LYS A 253 29.33 -26.88 -14.50
CA LYS A 253 28.28 -27.49 -15.32
C LYS A 253 27.77 -26.47 -16.32
N GLU A 254 27.63 -26.91 -17.57
CA GLU A 254 26.82 -26.19 -18.55
C GLU A 254 25.35 -26.39 -18.19
N ILE A 255 24.62 -25.28 -18.04
CA ILE A 255 23.21 -25.25 -17.71
C ILE A 255 22.54 -24.35 -18.74
N GLU A 256 21.62 -24.93 -19.51
CA GLU A 256 20.76 -24.16 -20.40
C GLU A 256 19.60 -23.60 -19.57
N TRP A 257 19.54 -22.28 -19.46
CA TRP A 257 18.57 -21.59 -18.61
C TRP A 257 17.35 -21.16 -19.40
N GLN A 258 16.18 -21.43 -18.82
CA GLN A 258 14.92 -20.83 -19.19
C GLN A 258 14.51 -19.80 -18.14
N ILE A 259 13.85 -18.73 -18.58
CA ILE A 259 13.43 -17.60 -17.75
C ILE A 259 11.96 -17.24 -18.02
N HIS A 260 11.24 -16.93 -16.95
CA HIS A 260 9.85 -16.49 -16.99
C HIS A 260 9.56 -15.48 -15.87
N GLY A 261 8.71 -14.50 -16.14
CA GLY A 261 8.25 -13.51 -15.18
C GLY A 261 6.82 -13.80 -14.70
N GLY A 262 6.55 -13.48 -13.44
CA GLY A 262 5.26 -13.68 -12.79
C GLY A 262 5.24 -14.87 -11.81
N LEU A 263 4.06 -15.16 -11.26
CA LEU A 263 3.81 -16.33 -10.42
C LEU A 263 2.58 -17.06 -10.94
N THR A 264 2.61 -18.38 -11.03
CA THR A 264 1.38 -19.16 -11.23
C THR A 264 0.66 -19.35 -9.88
N PRO A 265 -0.66 -19.13 -9.76
CA PRO A 265 -1.66 -18.84 -10.79
C PRO A 265 -1.96 -17.35 -11.00
N VAL A 266 -1.14 -16.46 -10.44
CA VAL A 266 -1.29 -15.00 -10.53
C VAL A 266 -1.00 -14.57 -11.98
N ASN A 267 -1.98 -14.75 -12.87
CA ASN A 267 -1.93 -14.11 -14.17
C ASN A 267 -2.28 -12.62 -14.01
N GLU A 268 -1.71 -11.76 -14.85
CA GLU A 268 -1.92 -10.30 -14.80
C GLU A 268 -3.41 -9.90 -14.83
N ASN A 269 -4.26 -10.78 -15.37
CA ASN A 269 -5.69 -10.54 -15.52
C ASN A 269 -6.54 -10.95 -14.31
N TRP A 270 -5.99 -11.72 -13.36
CA TRP A 270 -6.70 -12.26 -12.19
C TRP A 270 -8.11 -12.79 -12.50
N THR A 271 -8.31 -13.28 -13.72
CA THR A 271 -9.58 -13.87 -14.14
C THR A 271 -9.68 -15.17 -13.39
N GLU A 272 -10.55 -15.20 -12.37
CA GLU A 272 -10.91 -16.33 -11.51
C GLU A 272 -10.40 -17.67 -12.07
N THR A 273 -9.15 -18.01 -11.80
CA THR A 273 -8.76 -19.41 -11.88
C THR A 273 -9.58 -20.05 -10.77
N SER A 274 -10.62 -20.79 -11.14
CA SER A 274 -11.52 -21.38 -10.16
C SER A 274 -10.71 -22.11 -9.10
N ALA A 275 -11.14 -22.05 -7.84
CA ALA A 275 -10.46 -22.74 -6.73
C ALA A 275 -10.13 -24.22 -7.08
N GLU A 276 -11.01 -24.86 -7.86
CA GLU A 276 -10.85 -26.23 -8.37
C GLU A 276 -9.62 -26.41 -9.29
N ASN A 277 -9.24 -25.39 -10.06
CA ASN A 277 -8.04 -25.41 -10.90
C ASN A 277 -6.75 -25.12 -10.11
N LEU A 278 -6.87 -24.64 -8.86
CA LEU A 278 -5.74 -24.28 -8.00
C LEU A 278 -5.33 -25.38 -7.02
N ASP A 279 -6.26 -26.26 -6.64
CA ASP A 279 -6.01 -27.38 -5.73
C ASP A 279 -4.97 -28.40 -6.25
N HIS A 280 -4.71 -28.38 -7.56
CA HIS A 280 -3.73 -29.25 -8.23
C HIS A 280 -2.58 -28.49 -8.87
N ALA A 281 -2.42 -27.20 -8.58
CA ALA A 281 -1.38 -26.41 -9.24
C ALA A 281 0.00 -26.98 -8.95
N SER A 282 0.32 -27.28 -7.68
CA SER A 282 1.67 -27.67 -7.29
C SER A 282 1.72 -28.68 -6.14
N ASP A 283 2.76 -29.51 -6.11
CA ASP A 283 3.03 -30.44 -5.02
C ASP A 283 3.79 -29.77 -3.86
N ASN A 284 4.51 -28.68 -4.11
CA ASN A 284 5.33 -28.00 -3.10
C ASN A 284 4.59 -26.86 -2.39
N SER A 285 5.04 -26.49 -1.19
CA SER A 285 4.34 -25.53 -0.30
C SER A 285 5.14 -24.27 0.00
N TYR A 286 6.15 -23.98 -0.82
CA TYR A 286 7.10 -22.87 -0.60
C TYR A 286 6.46 -21.50 -0.80
N ILE A 287 5.55 -21.40 -1.76
CA ILE A 287 4.70 -20.21 -1.96
C ILE A 287 3.27 -20.62 -1.72
N LYS A 288 2.57 -19.80 -0.94
CA LYS A 288 1.14 -19.97 -0.64
C LYS A 288 0.39 -18.77 -1.12
N LEU A 289 -0.72 -19.01 -1.80
CA LEU A 289 -1.68 -18.00 -2.17
C LEU A 289 -2.86 -18.08 -1.20
N PHE A 290 -3.14 -17.02 -0.46
CA PHE A 290 -4.35 -16.90 0.34
C PHE A 290 -5.31 -15.96 -0.37
N HIS A 291 -6.59 -16.31 -0.42
CA HIS A 291 -7.60 -15.44 -0.99
C HIS A 291 -8.85 -15.39 -0.11
N SER A 292 -9.54 -14.25 -0.15
CA SER A 292 -10.84 -14.03 0.46
C SER A 292 -11.60 -12.97 -0.33
N THR A 293 -12.92 -13.02 -0.27
CA THR A 293 -13.82 -12.06 -0.93
C THR A 293 -14.53 -11.17 0.08
N PHE A 294 -15.01 -10.02 -0.37
CA PHE A 294 -15.94 -9.19 0.40
C PHE A 294 -16.84 -8.36 -0.52
N GLU A 295 -18.06 -8.10 -0.06
CA GLU A 295 -18.98 -7.20 -0.72
C GLU A 295 -18.75 -5.77 -0.23
N TYR A 296 -18.74 -4.80 -1.14
CA TYR A 296 -18.63 -3.37 -0.84
C TYR A 296 -19.62 -2.58 -1.69
N LYS A 297 -20.64 -2.02 -1.04
CA LYS A 297 -21.61 -1.17 -1.71
C LYS A 297 -21.15 0.28 -1.61
N LYS A 298 -20.62 0.80 -2.72
CA LYS A 298 -20.24 2.21 -2.82
C LYS A 298 -21.48 3.10 -2.66
N GLN A 299 -21.34 4.17 -1.88
CA GLN A 299 -22.36 5.19 -1.67
C GLN A 299 -21.80 6.52 -2.19
N ASP A 300 -22.47 7.14 -3.16
CA ASP A 300 -21.96 8.34 -3.86
C ASP A 300 -21.84 9.58 -2.96
N ASP A 301 -22.55 9.57 -1.84
CA ASP A 301 -22.61 10.63 -0.84
C ASP A 301 -21.81 10.30 0.42
N VAL A 302 -20.98 9.24 0.40
CA VAL A 302 -20.11 8.88 1.52
C VAL A 302 -18.69 8.60 1.04
N PHE A 303 -17.74 9.32 1.60
CA PHE A 303 -16.32 9.00 1.48
C PHE A 303 -15.89 8.14 2.67
N ASN A 304 -15.50 6.89 2.39
CA ASN A 304 -15.13 5.92 3.42
C ASN A 304 -13.79 5.23 3.07
N PRO A 305 -12.63 5.82 3.43
CA PRO A 305 -11.33 5.22 3.20
C PRO A 305 -11.17 3.91 3.99
N LEU A 306 -11.09 2.80 3.25
CA LEU A 306 -10.90 1.47 3.79
C LEU A 306 -9.42 1.09 3.88
N LEU A 307 -9.08 0.33 4.92
CA LEU A 307 -7.75 -0.20 5.19
C LEU A 307 -7.83 -1.71 5.39
N LEU A 308 -6.95 -2.48 4.76
CA LEU A 308 -6.67 -3.87 5.10
C LEU A 308 -5.67 -3.91 6.25
N ASP A 309 -6.05 -4.57 7.34
CA ASP A 309 -5.22 -4.71 8.52
C ASP A 309 -4.57 -6.09 8.61
N LEU A 310 -3.24 -6.10 8.45
CA LEU A 310 -2.37 -7.27 8.50
C LEU A 310 -1.57 -7.35 9.82
N THR A 311 -1.94 -6.58 10.85
CA THR A 311 -1.18 -6.54 12.13
C THR A 311 -1.02 -7.93 12.76
N ASP A 312 -2.05 -8.76 12.66
CA ASP A 312 -2.06 -10.12 13.21
C ASP A 312 -1.68 -11.21 12.19
N LEU A 313 -1.11 -10.83 11.03
CA LEU A 313 -0.63 -11.80 10.05
C LEU A 313 0.53 -12.63 10.65
N PRO A 314 0.43 -13.98 10.66
CA PRO A 314 1.48 -14.82 11.23
C PRO A 314 2.72 -14.92 10.34
N TYR A 315 2.59 -14.59 9.06
CA TYR A 315 3.66 -14.70 8.07
C TYR A 315 4.62 -13.52 8.12
N GLU A 316 5.90 -13.78 7.83
CA GLU A 316 6.91 -12.73 7.75
C GLU A 316 6.74 -11.83 6.53
N ARG A 317 6.27 -12.40 5.42
CA ARG A 317 6.07 -11.69 4.16
C ARG A 317 4.76 -12.04 3.49
N ALA A 318 4.16 -11.03 2.89
CA ALA A 318 3.09 -11.19 1.94
C ALA A 318 3.06 -10.04 0.94
N ASP A 319 2.90 -10.35 -0.33
CA ASP A 319 2.50 -9.37 -1.34
C ASP A 319 0.97 -9.31 -1.37
N VAL A 320 0.43 -8.09 -1.29
CA VAL A 320 -0.99 -7.81 -1.07
C VAL A 320 -1.63 -7.31 -2.36
N PHE A 321 -2.68 -7.98 -2.79
CA PHE A 321 -3.42 -7.65 -4.01
C PHE A 321 -4.90 -7.38 -3.69
N LEU A 322 -5.47 -6.38 -4.36
CA LEU A 322 -6.90 -6.07 -4.40
C LEU A 322 -7.36 -6.13 -5.86
N ASN A 323 -8.32 -7.00 -6.17
CA ASN A 323 -8.85 -7.19 -7.52
C ASN A 323 -7.74 -7.30 -8.57
N GLY A 324 -6.72 -8.09 -8.21
CA GLY A 324 -5.54 -8.35 -9.03
C GLY A 324 -4.47 -7.28 -9.10
N LYS A 325 -4.72 -6.10 -8.51
CA LYS A 325 -3.74 -5.02 -8.46
C LYS A 325 -2.96 -5.10 -7.17
N MET A 326 -1.63 -5.09 -7.28
CA MET A 326 -0.77 -5.05 -6.11
C MET A 326 -0.94 -3.71 -5.39
N ILE A 327 -1.31 -3.75 -4.11
CA ILE A 327 -1.52 -2.55 -3.27
C ILE A 327 -0.44 -2.40 -2.19
N GLY A 328 0.42 -3.40 -1.99
CA GLY A 328 1.61 -3.25 -1.16
C GLY A 328 2.31 -4.55 -0.81
N ARG A 329 3.44 -4.42 -0.10
CA ARG A 329 4.23 -5.53 0.44
C ARG A 329 4.24 -5.45 1.96
N HIS A 330 3.82 -6.53 2.60
CA HIS A 330 3.95 -6.71 4.04
C HIS A 330 5.28 -7.41 4.33
N TRP A 331 6.06 -6.84 5.25
CA TRP A 331 7.30 -7.43 5.71
C TRP A 331 7.50 -7.19 7.19
N LYS A 332 7.08 -8.14 8.02
CA LYS A 332 6.92 -7.97 9.47
C LYS A 332 8.18 -7.49 10.20
N VAL A 333 9.34 -8.02 9.82
CA VAL A 333 10.63 -7.65 10.47
C VAL A 333 11.29 -6.41 9.85
N LYS A 334 11.12 -6.16 8.54
CA LYS A 334 11.84 -5.06 7.85
C LYS A 334 11.00 -3.81 7.57
N SER A 335 9.68 -3.88 7.68
CA SER A 335 8.77 -2.77 7.41
C SER A 335 7.74 -2.61 8.53
N PRO A 336 7.50 -1.38 9.03
CA PRO A 336 6.46 -1.13 10.02
C PRO A 336 5.03 -1.17 9.45
N GLN A 337 4.88 -1.28 8.12
CA GLN A 337 3.57 -1.18 7.49
C GLN A 337 2.74 -2.46 7.68
N THR A 338 1.71 -2.35 8.52
CA THR A 338 0.70 -3.41 8.74
C THR A 338 -0.68 -3.02 8.22
N LEU A 339 -0.88 -1.76 7.83
CA LEU A 339 -2.14 -1.24 7.30
C LEU A 339 -1.94 -0.85 5.82
N PHE A 340 -2.82 -1.36 4.96
CA PHE A 340 -2.78 -1.12 3.52
C PHE A 340 -4.07 -0.44 3.09
N TYR A 341 -3.96 0.76 2.51
CA TYR A 341 -5.13 1.45 1.96
C TYR A 341 -5.71 0.65 0.81
N LEU A 342 -7.04 0.49 0.79
CA LEU A 342 -7.80 -0.10 -0.30
C LEU A 342 -8.27 1.04 -1.20
N PRO A 343 -7.61 1.29 -2.35
CA PRO A 343 -7.91 2.46 -3.17
C PRO A 343 -9.32 2.39 -3.75
N GLU A 344 -10.09 3.47 -3.60
CA GLU A 344 -11.49 3.48 -4.02
C GLU A 344 -11.67 3.18 -5.52
N GLY A 345 -10.75 3.63 -6.37
CA GLY A 345 -10.77 3.34 -7.81
C GLY A 345 -10.46 1.88 -8.17
N PHE A 346 -10.04 1.05 -7.22
CA PHE A 346 -9.83 -0.39 -7.40
C PHE A 346 -10.97 -1.21 -6.80
N LEU A 347 -11.81 -0.62 -5.96
CA LEU A 347 -12.93 -1.29 -5.33
C LEU A 347 -14.08 -1.47 -6.33
N GLU A 348 -14.69 -2.64 -6.28
CA GLU A 348 -15.88 -3.03 -7.03
C GLU A 348 -17.01 -3.42 -6.05
N ASN A 349 -18.16 -3.87 -6.56
CA ASN A 349 -19.24 -4.37 -5.70
C ASN A 349 -18.81 -5.65 -4.97
N ARG A 350 -18.15 -6.56 -5.68
CA ARG A 350 -17.55 -7.78 -5.13
C ARG A 350 -16.06 -7.69 -5.32
N ASN A 351 -15.31 -7.85 -4.24
CA ASN A 351 -13.87 -7.65 -4.23
C ASN A 351 -13.16 -8.94 -3.83
N ILE A 352 -11.93 -9.07 -4.30
CA ILE A 352 -11.01 -10.15 -3.99
C ILE A 352 -9.77 -9.54 -3.34
N ILE A 353 -9.45 -10.00 -2.13
CA ILE A 353 -8.13 -9.80 -1.53
C ILE A 353 -7.33 -11.07 -1.75
N CYS A 354 -6.12 -10.91 -2.24
CA CYS A 354 -5.17 -12.00 -2.34
C CYS A 354 -3.86 -11.64 -1.65
N LEU A 355 -3.29 -12.61 -0.94
CA LEU A 355 -1.96 -12.55 -0.36
C LEU A 355 -1.08 -13.63 -0.98
N VAL A 356 0.03 -13.22 -1.58
CA VAL A 356 1.10 -14.15 -1.97
C VAL A 356 2.10 -14.20 -0.84
N VAL A 357 2.15 -15.32 -0.13
CA VAL A 357 3.03 -15.56 1.00
C VAL A 357 4.20 -16.42 0.56
N TRP A 358 5.39 -15.83 0.62
CA TRP A 358 6.66 -16.52 0.43
C TRP A 358 7.39 -16.51 1.78
N ASP A 359 7.03 -17.46 2.64
CA ASP A 359 7.57 -17.58 4.00
C ASP A 359 8.31 -18.91 4.17
N ILE A 360 9.62 -18.79 4.46
CA ILE A 360 10.60 -19.84 4.24
C ILE A 360 11.30 -20.23 5.54
N ARG A 361 10.68 -19.95 6.70
CA ARG A 361 11.26 -20.42 7.95
C ARG A 361 11.48 -21.95 7.89
N PRO A 362 12.69 -22.44 8.21
CA PRO A 362 13.00 -23.86 8.12
C PRO A 362 12.10 -24.69 9.03
N ARG A 363 11.89 -25.93 8.59
CA ARG A 363 10.91 -26.97 9.00
C ARG A 363 10.69 -27.23 10.50
N ASN A 364 11.40 -26.59 11.41
CA ASN A 364 11.35 -26.88 12.85
C ASN A 364 10.08 -26.36 13.55
N VAL A 365 9.27 -25.52 12.89
CA VAL A 365 7.92 -25.13 13.36
C VAL A 365 6.82 -25.87 12.58
N LEU A 366 7.17 -26.60 11.50
CA LEU A 366 6.23 -27.07 10.48
C LEU A 366 5.61 -28.45 10.71
N GLU A 367 6.19 -29.32 11.54
CA GLU A 367 5.71 -30.71 11.67
C GLU A 367 4.62 -30.94 12.75
N LYS A 368 4.18 -29.93 13.51
CA LYS A 368 3.23 -30.16 14.63
C LYS A 368 1.91 -29.37 14.62
N GLY A 369 1.53 -28.65 13.56
CA GLY A 369 0.25 -27.93 13.63
C GLY A 369 -0.28 -27.16 12.42
N TYR A 370 0.22 -27.40 11.20
CA TYR A 370 -0.25 -26.65 10.02
C TYR A 370 -1.64 -27.06 9.50
N GLU A 371 -2.25 -28.12 10.02
CA GLU A 371 -3.69 -28.38 9.79
C GLU A 371 -4.60 -27.30 10.43
N THR A 372 -4.05 -26.29 11.12
CA THR A 372 -4.85 -25.26 11.81
C THR A 372 -4.50 -23.81 11.49
N THR A 373 -3.57 -23.52 10.57
CA THR A 373 -3.15 -22.14 10.26
C THR A 373 -4.29 -21.28 9.70
N GLU A 374 -5.32 -21.91 9.12
CA GLU A 374 -6.60 -21.30 8.69
C GLU A 374 -7.31 -20.54 9.83
N LYS A 375 -7.12 -20.94 11.09
CA LYS A 375 -7.74 -20.29 12.26
C LYS A 375 -7.02 -19.01 12.72
N TYR A 376 -5.88 -18.68 12.12
CA TYR A 376 -4.99 -17.63 12.64
C TYR A 376 -4.81 -16.42 11.71
N VAL A 377 -5.30 -16.47 10.47
CA VAL A 377 -5.31 -15.30 9.59
C VAL A 377 -6.42 -14.35 10.06
N LYS A 378 -6.10 -13.48 11.02
CA LYS A 378 -7.02 -12.48 11.58
C LYS A 378 -6.90 -11.16 10.83
N ILE A 379 -7.13 -11.21 9.53
CA ILE A 379 -7.17 -10.02 8.68
C ILE A 379 -8.56 -9.44 8.71
N LYS A 380 -8.65 -8.12 8.79
CA LYS A 380 -9.92 -7.40 8.76
C LYS A 380 -9.80 -6.14 7.93
N ILE A 381 -10.94 -5.72 7.40
CA ILE A 381 -11.08 -4.39 6.82
C ILE A 381 -11.48 -3.44 7.95
N ARG A 382 -10.77 -2.31 8.02
CA ARG A 382 -11.06 -1.21 8.93
C ARG A 382 -11.31 0.05 8.10
N ASN A 383 -11.88 1.07 8.73
CA ASN A 383 -11.86 2.42 8.18
C ASN A 383 -11.13 3.35 9.14
N ILE A 384 -10.63 4.46 8.61
CA ILE A 384 -10.06 5.53 9.45
C ILE A 384 -11.20 6.36 10.03
N LYS A 385 -12.07 6.84 9.14
CA LYS A 385 -13.21 7.71 9.44
C LYS A 385 -14.13 7.71 8.22
N SER A 386 -15.44 7.79 8.43
CA SER A 386 -16.40 7.99 7.34
C SER A 386 -16.82 9.45 7.28
N PHE A 387 -17.04 9.95 6.06
CA PHE A 387 -17.46 11.32 5.82
C PHE A 387 -18.69 11.34 4.93
N LYS A 388 -19.73 12.06 5.34
CA LYS A 388 -20.83 12.46 4.46
C LYS A 388 -20.32 13.51 3.49
N LEU A 389 -20.55 13.29 2.20
CA LEU A 389 -20.32 14.26 1.15
C LEU A 389 -21.63 14.99 0.85
N VAL A 390 -21.59 16.32 0.97
CA VAL A 390 -22.72 17.20 0.65
C VAL A 390 -22.31 18.09 -0.51
N PRO A 391 -23.11 18.19 -1.60
CA PRO A 391 -22.83 19.12 -2.68
C PRO A 391 -22.65 20.55 -2.15
N VAL A 392 -21.59 21.23 -2.54
CA VAL A 392 -21.31 22.60 -2.07
C VAL A 392 -22.44 23.56 -2.46
N SER A 393 -23.14 23.29 -3.57
CA SER A 393 -24.33 24.06 -3.99
C SER A 393 -25.53 23.96 -3.03
N GLU A 394 -25.58 22.96 -2.15
CA GLU A 394 -26.61 22.84 -1.12
C GLU A 394 -26.25 23.64 0.15
N ILE A 395 -24.97 24.00 0.31
CA ILE A 395 -24.45 24.77 1.44
C ILE A 395 -24.39 26.26 1.09
N VAL A 396 -23.91 26.58 -0.12
CA VAL A 396 -23.40 27.92 -0.50
C VAL A 396 -24.41 28.75 -1.27
#